data_AF-A0A2E8X020-F1
#
_entry.id   AF-A0A2E8X020-F1
#
_cell.length_a   1.000
_cell.length_b   1.000
_cell.length_c   1.000
_cell.angle_alpha   90.00
_cell.angle_beta   90.00
_cell.angle_gamma   90.00
#
_symmetry.space_group_name_H-M   'P 1'
#
loop_
_entity.id
_entity.type
_entity.pdbx_description
1 polymer ?
#
loop_
_entity_poly.entity_id
_entity_poly.type
_entity_poly.pdbx_seq_one_letter_code
_entity_poly.pdbx_strand_id
1 'polypeptide(L)'
;MIRFAFGLALLIIVFSSCNNATESSTEAAPLLTAEEQLERDLEMYENVWFEFLNNGDTLAVSAEHFTEDVTIITDQGNIVGIDGVRGFYMNYLNGFSDIEFTI
;
A
#
# COMPACT_ATOMS: atom_id res chain seq x y z
N MET A 1 -10.05 56.71 -35.23
CA MET A 1 -9.39 56.30 -33.98
C MET A 1 -10.02 54.99 -33.48
N ILE A 2 -10.27 54.01 -34.35
CA ILE A 2 -9.46 52.79 -34.50
C ILE A 2 -8.03 52.90 -33.96
N ARG A 3 -7.67 51.92 -33.10
CA ARG A 3 -6.41 51.71 -32.35
C ARG A 3 -6.43 52.13 -30.87
N PHE A 4 -7.10 51.34 -30.05
CA PHE A 4 -6.66 50.93 -28.71
C PHE A 4 -7.39 49.60 -28.42
N ALA A 5 -6.90 48.52 -29.02
CA ALA A 5 -6.19 47.49 -28.25
C ALA A 5 -7.15 46.89 -27.20
N PHE A 6 -8.13 46.07 -27.60
CA PHE A 6 -7.92 44.66 -27.95
C PHE A 6 -7.03 43.89 -26.94
N GLY A 7 -7.03 44.31 -25.66
CA GLY A 7 -6.07 43.81 -24.65
C GLY A 7 -6.65 43.33 -23.32
N LEU A 8 -7.98 43.34 -23.11
CA LEU A 8 -8.55 42.85 -21.84
C LEU A 8 -10.00 42.34 -22.00
N ALA A 9 -10.24 41.54 -23.04
CA ALA A 9 -11.53 40.87 -23.26
C ALA A 9 -11.29 39.37 -23.54
N LEU A 10 -10.41 38.74 -22.77
CA LEU A 10 -10.09 37.32 -22.88
C LEU A 10 -9.85 36.71 -21.49
N LEU A 11 -10.87 36.81 -20.62
CA LEU A 11 -10.87 36.18 -19.30
C LEU A 11 -12.27 35.67 -18.94
N ILE A 12 -12.95 35.07 -19.91
CA ILE A 12 -14.17 34.28 -19.70
C ILE A 12 -14.05 33.04 -20.60
N ILE A 13 -14.41 31.89 -20.04
CA ILE A 13 -14.48 30.53 -20.62
C ILE A 13 -13.22 29.66 -20.41
N VAL A 14 -13.03 29.19 -19.16
CA VAL A 14 -12.57 27.81 -18.90
C VAL A 14 -13.43 27.22 -17.77
N PHE A 15 -14.72 27.01 -18.04
CA PHE A 15 -15.60 26.18 -17.21
C PHE A 15 -16.41 25.25 -18.13
N SER A 16 -15.73 24.33 -18.80
CA SER A 16 -16.35 23.15 -19.42
C SER A 16 -15.26 22.15 -19.82
N SER A 17 -14.80 21.35 -18.86
CA SER A 17 -14.65 19.90 -19.09
C SER A 17 -14.34 19.19 -17.76
N CYS A 18 -15.38 18.84 -17.02
CA CYS A 18 -15.38 17.57 -16.29
C CYS A 18 -16.37 16.65 -16.99
N ASN A 19 -16.05 16.27 -18.23
CA ASN A 19 -16.58 15.04 -18.81
C ASN A 19 -15.42 14.04 -18.77
N ASN A 20 -15.35 13.24 -17.72
CA ASN A 20 -14.80 11.90 -17.87
C ASN A 20 -15.99 10.97 -17.97
N ALA A 21 -16.53 10.89 -19.19
CA ALA A 21 -17.03 9.61 -19.66
C ALA A 21 -15.89 8.61 -19.48
N THR A 22 -16.19 7.56 -18.73
CA THR A 22 -15.46 6.29 -18.73
C THR A 22 -15.01 5.96 -20.14
N GLU A 23 -13.70 5.96 -20.43
CA GLU A 23 -13.08 5.05 -21.41
C GLU A 23 -11.66 4.66 -20.97
N SER A 24 -11.58 3.38 -20.60
CA SER A 24 -10.43 2.48 -20.51
C SER A 24 -9.21 2.84 -21.39
N SER A 25 -8.02 2.89 -20.80
CA SER A 25 -6.76 2.62 -21.50
C SER A 25 -5.61 2.32 -20.53
N THR A 26 -5.70 1.15 -19.92
CA THR A 26 -4.65 0.18 -19.58
C THR A 26 -5.49 -1.05 -19.22
N GLU A 27 -5.08 -2.28 -19.55
CA GLU A 27 -5.82 -3.49 -19.14
C GLU A 27 -6.22 -3.37 -17.67
N ALA A 28 -7.48 -3.01 -17.43
CA ALA A 28 -7.93 -2.66 -16.11
C ALA A 28 -8.02 -3.98 -15.39
N ALA A 29 -7.08 -4.21 -14.45
CA ALA A 29 -7.22 -5.30 -13.51
C ALA A 29 -8.68 -5.34 -13.03
N PRO A 30 -9.33 -6.51 -13.02
CA PRO A 30 -10.74 -6.60 -12.64
C PRO A 30 -10.94 -5.86 -11.33
N LEU A 31 -11.93 -4.95 -11.31
CA LEU A 31 -12.26 -4.20 -10.10
C LEU A 31 -12.78 -5.22 -9.08
N LEU A 32 -11.95 -5.51 -8.09
CA LEU A 32 -12.32 -6.41 -7.02
C LEU A 32 -13.35 -5.77 -6.09
N THR A 33 -14.34 -6.55 -5.69
CA THR A 33 -15.19 -6.19 -4.57
C THR A 33 -14.34 -6.04 -3.30
N ALA A 34 -14.86 -5.30 -2.32
CA ALA A 34 -14.18 -5.16 -1.04
C ALA A 34 -13.98 -6.51 -0.32
N GLU A 35 -14.88 -7.47 -0.55
CA GLU A 35 -14.78 -8.82 0.01
C GLU A 35 -13.66 -9.64 -0.64
N GLU A 36 -13.58 -9.66 -1.97
CA GLU A 36 -12.48 -10.35 -2.67
C GLU A 36 -11.13 -9.69 -2.38
N GLN A 37 -11.07 -8.37 -2.21
CA GLN A 37 -9.84 -7.70 -1.79
C GLN A 37 -9.44 -8.12 -0.37
N LEU A 38 -10.39 -8.17 0.56
CA LEU A 38 -10.14 -8.60 1.93
C LEU A 38 -9.61 -10.04 1.97
N GLU A 39 -10.21 -10.96 1.22
CA GLU A 39 -9.77 -12.37 1.18
C GLU A 39 -8.32 -12.48 0.67
N ARG A 40 -7.99 -11.76 -0.40
CA ARG A 40 -6.60 -11.72 -0.92
C ARG A 40 -5.62 -11.11 0.06
N ASP A 41 -6.01 -10.03 0.74
CA ASP A 41 -5.14 -9.37 1.71
C ASP A 41 -4.87 -10.30 2.89
N LEU A 42 -5.89 -11.03 3.37
CA LEU A 42 -5.74 -12.03 4.43
C LEU A 42 -4.81 -13.16 4.01
N GLU A 43 -5.00 -13.76 2.83
CA GLU A 43 -4.13 -14.80 2.29
C GLU A 43 -2.67 -14.33 2.19
N MET A 44 -2.47 -13.10 1.70
CA MET A 44 -1.14 -12.49 1.62
C MET A 44 -0.50 -12.34 3.01
N TYR A 45 -1.21 -11.79 3.99
CA TYR A 45 -0.67 -11.63 5.34
C TYR A 45 -0.41 -12.97 6.02
N GLU A 46 -1.30 -13.95 5.87
CA GLU A 46 -1.11 -15.31 6.38
C GLU A 46 0.18 -15.92 5.84
N ASN A 47 0.37 -15.85 4.52
CA ASN A 47 1.57 -16.37 3.87
C ASN A 47 2.84 -15.65 4.31
N VAL A 48 2.82 -14.31 4.37
CA VAL A 48 4.00 -13.53 4.80
C VAL A 48 4.45 -13.90 6.21
N TRP A 49 3.51 -14.03 7.16
CA TRP A 49 3.87 -14.39 8.53
C TRP A 49 4.26 -15.87 8.66
N PHE A 50 3.62 -16.76 7.89
CA PHE A 50 4.02 -18.15 7.81
C PHE A 50 5.46 -18.30 7.31
N GLU A 51 5.79 -17.66 6.18
CA GLU A 51 7.15 -17.67 5.62
C GLU A 51 8.17 -17.07 6.59
N PHE A 52 7.84 -15.95 7.23
CA PHE A 52 8.74 -15.31 8.20
C PHE A 52 9.00 -16.19 9.43
N LEU A 53 7.93 -16.67 10.09
CA LEU A 53 8.03 -17.30 11.42
C LEU A 53 8.32 -18.79 11.37
N ASN A 54 7.75 -19.51 10.39
CA ASN A 54 7.89 -20.97 10.30
C ASN A 54 9.02 -21.39 9.35
N ASN A 55 9.19 -20.69 8.23
CA ASN A 55 10.27 -21.00 7.27
C ASN A 55 11.53 -20.18 7.49
N GLY A 56 11.47 -19.14 8.32
CA GLY A 56 12.60 -18.25 8.61
C GLY A 56 12.94 -17.31 7.45
N ASP A 57 12.02 -17.10 6.49
CA ASP A 57 12.22 -16.12 5.42
C ASP A 57 11.99 -14.71 5.93
N THR A 58 13.05 -14.13 6.49
CA THR A 58 13.01 -12.78 7.05
C THR A 58 12.74 -11.70 6.00
N LEU A 59 12.88 -12.00 4.71
CA LEU A 59 12.61 -11.07 3.61
C LEU A 59 11.16 -11.07 3.17
N ALA A 60 10.31 -11.98 3.68
CA ALA A 60 8.87 -11.96 3.44
C ALA A 60 8.23 -10.62 3.89
N VAL A 61 8.74 -10.02 4.97
CA VAL A 61 8.39 -8.66 5.37
C VAL A 61 9.22 -7.66 4.55
N SER A 62 8.63 -7.15 3.47
CA SER A 62 9.27 -6.26 2.50
C SER A 62 8.33 -5.17 1.98
N ALA A 63 8.87 -4.27 1.14
CA ALA A 63 8.09 -3.21 0.49
C ALA A 63 7.14 -3.73 -0.60
N GLU A 64 7.21 -5.02 -0.93
CA GLU A 64 6.24 -5.69 -1.81
C GLU A 64 4.91 -5.93 -1.09
N HIS A 65 4.96 -6.27 0.19
CA HIS A 65 3.80 -6.64 1.00
C HIS A 65 3.35 -5.54 1.97
N PHE A 66 4.25 -4.62 2.32
CA PHE A 66 3.99 -3.55 3.27
C PHE A 66 4.40 -2.18 2.73
N THR A 67 3.76 -1.12 3.23
CA THR A 67 4.27 0.23 3.03
C THR A 67 5.61 0.40 3.77
N GLU A 68 6.48 1.25 3.23
CA GLU A 68 7.81 1.49 3.84
C GLU A 68 7.71 2.05 5.27
N ASP A 69 6.61 2.71 5.61
CA ASP A 69 6.29 3.29 6.91
C ASP A 69 5.36 2.42 7.77
N VAL A 70 5.24 1.12 7.45
CA VAL A 70 4.45 0.15 8.23
C VAL A 70 4.70 0.31 9.71
N THR A 71 3.63 0.36 10.49
CA THR A 71 3.70 0.59 11.93
C THR A 71 2.99 -0.53 12.68
N ILE A 72 3.73 -1.24 13.53
CA ILE A 72 3.16 -2.20 14.49
C ILE A 72 2.96 -1.48 15.82
N ILE A 73 1.73 -1.47 16.31
CA ILE A 73 1.35 -0.82 17.56
C ILE A 73 1.51 -1.82 18.70
N THR A 74 2.39 -1.49 19.65
CA THR A 74 2.60 -2.28 20.87
C THR A 74 2.34 -1.43 22.11
N ASP A 75 2.17 -2.08 23.26
CA ASP A 75 2.07 -1.41 24.56
C ASP A 75 3.39 -0.71 24.97
N GLN A 76 4.52 -1.16 24.43
CA GLN A 76 5.85 -0.58 24.65
C GLN A 76 6.18 0.56 23.67
N GLY A 77 5.26 0.88 22.75
CA GLY A 77 5.43 1.90 21.73
C GLY A 77 5.34 1.37 20.30
N ASN A 78 5.44 2.27 19.35
CA ASN A 78 5.32 1.94 17.94
C ASN A 78 6.64 1.39 17.38
N ILE A 79 6.54 0.32 16.60
CA ILE A 79 7.63 -0.17 15.76
C ILE A 79 7.35 0.33 14.35
N VAL A 80 8.23 1.16 13.80
CA VAL A 80 8.02 1.83 12.51
C VAL A 80 9.04 1.34 11.49
N GLY A 81 8.56 1.09 10.28
CA GLY A 81 9.34 0.73 9.11
C GLY A 81 9.67 -0.76 9.02
N ILE A 82 9.90 -1.22 7.79
CA ILE A 82 10.14 -2.62 7.45
C ILE A 82 11.30 -3.23 8.26
N ASP A 83 12.41 -2.49 8.41
CA ASP A 83 13.56 -2.96 9.21
C ASP A 83 13.21 -3.08 10.70
N GLY A 84 12.44 -2.13 11.23
CA GLY A 84 11.97 -2.16 12.61
C GLY A 84 11.10 -3.38 12.88
N VAL A 85 10.15 -3.64 12.00
CA VAL A 85 9.25 -4.81 12.09
C VAL A 85 10.03 -6.11 12.01
N ARG A 86 10.91 -6.27 11.03
CA ARG A 86 11.77 -7.46 10.91
C ARG A 86 12.61 -7.67 12.17
N GLY A 87 13.26 -6.61 12.65
CA GLY A 87 14.09 -6.67 13.85
C GLY A 87 13.31 -7.09 15.09
N PHE A 88 12.07 -6.61 15.23
CA PHE A 88 11.20 -7.01 16.34
C PHE A 88 10.84 -8.50 16.28
N TYR A 89 10.38 -9.00 15.13
CA TYR A 89 9.96 -10.40 15.01
C TYR A 89 11.12 -11.40 14.91
N MET A 90 12.32 -10.94 14.52
CA MET A 90 13.54 -11.76 14.57
C MET A 90 13.83 -12.30 15.97
N ASN A 91 13.36 -11.62 17.02
CA ASN A 91 13.53 -12.07 18.40
C ASN A 91 12.85 -13.42 18.66
N TYR A 92 11.76 -13.75 17.96
CA TYR A 92 11.12 -15.06 18.07
C TYR A 92 11.95 -16.15 17.41
N LEU A 93 12.48 -15.89 16.20
CA LEU A 93 13.35 -16.82 15.49
C LEU A 93 14.64 -17.12 16.29
N ASN A 94 15.21 -16.11 16.94
CA ASN A 94 16.43 -16.26 17.72
C ASN A 94 16.19 -16.79 19.14
N GLY A 95 14.99 -16.57 19.68
CA GLY A 95 14.65 -16.86 21.07
C GLY A 95 14.12 -18.27 21.32
N PHE A 96 13.54 -18.90 20.30
CA PHE A 96 12.94 -20.23 20.39
C PHE A 96 13.66 -21.21 19.45
N SER A 97 14.00 -22.39 19.95
CA SER A 97 14.70 -23.43 19.16
C SER A 97 13.75 -24.28 18.30
N ASP A 98 12.51 -24.47 18.75
CA ASP A 98 11.48 -25.25 18.07
C ASP A 98 10.27 -24.34 17.84
N ILE A 99 10.32 -23.58 16.74
CA ILE A 99 9.31 -22.59 16.39
C ILE A 99 8.28 -23.19 15.43
N GLU A 100 7.01 -23.15 15.83
CA GLU A 100 5.87 -23.49 14.98
C GLU A 100 4.69 -22.60 15.37
N PHE A 101 4.33 -21.68 14.48
CA PHE A 101 3.22 -20.75 14.63
C PHE A 101 2.05 -21.22 13.77
N THR A 102 0.87 -21.34 14.39
CA THR A 102 -0.40 -21.29 13.66
C THR A 102 -0.71 -19.83 13.38
N ILE A 103 -0.86 -19.50 12.10
CA ILE A 103 -1.25 -18.17 11.63
C ILE A 103 -2.77 -18.15 11.45
#